data_AF-A0A973PMI4-F1
#
_entry.id   AF-A0A973PMI4-F1
#
_cell.length_a   1.000
_cell.length_b   1.000
_cell.length_c   1.000
_cell.angle_alpha   90.00
_cell.angle_beta   90.00
_cell.angle_gamma   90.00
#
_symmetry.space_group_name_H-M   'P 1'
#
loop_
_entity.id
_entity.type
_entity.pdbx_description
1 polymer ?
#
loop_
_entity_poly.entity_id
_entity_poly.type
_entity_poly.pdbx_seq_one_letter_code
_entity_poly.pdbx_strand_id
1 'polypeptide(L)'
;MRQAHAEDARTEARRVVRNLLGEAAPTAETLIGEVRPALGDPRTDRCLDLAAGASLTRRSAELAAIAALLVGTRELGQEWWGRARGGKLPAPDEVLGTAVAIEPWTDLTALEMLAAWISDDAADQLWGPAVAEVDLNSWQAEDRFDLPPGVKPGQRLVVHFDAGGRLDAVVARRPDEDLGSNLDFQSLRYSRPAEAQWSWGVAAGLGPHPLPGDDPDPYGRPVASAAVGILRAWALRHGATREQLGERWETVGDVVAAIERVDWMWRSAEWFGWWRGASALVDDSAYLPYRLEELAAG
;
A
#
# COMPACT_ATOMS: atom_id res chain seq x y z
N MET A 1 -4.25 24.45 -2.95
CA MET A 1 -3.08 23.76 -3.52
C MET A 1 -3.11 22.25 -3.25
N ARG A 2 -3.15 21.77 -1.99
CA ARG A 2 -3.19 20.31 -1.69
C ARG A 2 -4.38 19.54 -2.29
N GLN A 3 -5.58 20.13 -2.30
CA GLN A 3 -6.78 19.47 -2.83
C GLN A 3 -6.71 19.23 -4.35
N ALA A 4 -6.18 20.19 -5.11
CA ALA A 4 -5.94 20.01 -6.55
C ALA A 4 -4.93 18.89 -6.83
N HIS A 5 -3.85 18.79 -6.03
CA HIS A 5 -2.86 17.72 -6.18
C HIS A 5 -3.43 16.33 -5.82
N ALA A 6 -4.37 16.25 -4.86
CA ALA A 6 -5.06 15.00 -4.54
C ALA A 6 -6.05 14.57 -5.63
N GLU A 7 -6.72 15.52 -6.29
CA GLU A 7 -7.58 15.25 -7.46
C GLU A 7 -6.76 14.79 -8.68
N ASP A 8 -5.57 15.36 -8.89
CA ASP A 8 -4.63 14.94 -9.92
C ASP A 8 -4.10 13.52 -9.66
N ALA A 9 -3.72 13.19 -8.43
CA ALA A 9 -3.26 11.85 -8.05
C ALA A 9 -4.36 10.78 -8.24
N ARG A 10 -5.62 11.08 -7.90
CA ARG A 10 -6.77 10.20 -8.13
C ARG A 10 -7.04 9.99 -9.62
N THR A 11 -6.89 11.04 -10.43
CA THR A 11 -7.05 10.97 -11.87
C THR A 11 -5.97 10.10 -12.50
N GLU A 12 -4.73 10.27 -12.07
CA GLU A 12 -3.59 9.50 -12.55
C GLU A 12 -3.66 8.04 -12.13
N ALA A 13 -4.02 7.75 -10.88
CA ALA A 13 -4.27 6.38 -10.41
C ALA A 13 -5.31 5.65 -11.28
N ARG A 14 -6.44 6.31 -11.57
CA ARG A 14 -7.48 5.74 -12.45
C ARG A 14 -6.98 5.52 -13.87
N ARG A 15 -6.08 6.37 -14.37
CA ARG A 15 -5.46 6.19 -15.69
C ARG A 15 -4.56 4.96 -15.70
N VAL A 16 -3.70 4.81 -14.70
CA VAL A 16 -2.79 3.65 -14.55
C VAL A 16 -3.60 2.36 -14.42
N VAL A 17 -4.60 2.32 -13.53
CA VAL A 17 -5.46 1.14 -13.35
C VAL A 17 -6.25 0.81 -14.61
N ARG A 18 -6.80 1.80 -15.32
CA ARG A 18 -7.50 1.55 -16.59
C ARG A 18 -6.57 0.97 -17.64
N ASN A 19 -5.34 1.45 -17.71
CA ASN A 19 -4.35 0.87 -18.63
C ASN A 19 -3.96 -0.55 -18.22
N LEU A 20 -3.99 -0.86 -16.92
CA LEU A 20 -3.63 -2.16 -16.38
C LEU A 20 -4.74 -3.22 -16.55
N LEU A 21 -5.99 -2.86 -16.25
CA LEU A 21 -7.13 -3.78 -16.11
C LEU A 21 -8.25 -3.52 -17.13
N GLY A 22 -8.12 -2.50 -17.98
CA GLY A 22 -9.15 -2.11 -18.95
C GLY A 22 -10.34 -1.35 -18.35
N GLU A 23 -10.41 -1.19 -17.02
CA GLU A 23 -11.56 -0.65 -16.31
C GLU A 23 -11.25 0.60 -15.48
N ALA A 24 -12.22 1.52 -15.38
CA ALA A 24 -12.06 2.76 -14.62
C ALA A 24 -12.37 2.60 -13.11
N ALA A 25 -13.09 1.55 -12.73
CA ALA A 25 -13.44 1.20 -11.35
C ALA A 25 -13.16 -0.30 -11.17
N PRO A 26 -11.94 -0.67 -10.76
CA PRO A 26 -11.52 -2.06 -10.75
C PRO A 26 -12.20 -2.83 -9.60
N THR A 27 -12.42 -4.13 -9.79
CA THR A 27 -12.92 -5.02 -8.74
C THR A 27 -11.90 -6.11 -8.45
N ALA A 28 -11.98 -6.73 -7.27
CA ALA A 28 -11.13 -7.88 -6.96
C ALA A 28 -11.29 -8.99 -8.00
N GLU A 29 -12.52 -9.23 -8.49
CA GLU A 29 -12.78 -10.20 -9.54
C GLU A 29 -12.02 -9.88 -10.83
N THR A 30 -12.05 -8.63 -11.30
CA THR A 30 -11.38 -8.24 -12.55
C THR A 30 -9.86 -8.27 -12.40
N LEU A 31 -9.32 -7.88 -11.25
CA LEU A 31 -7.91 -8.05 -10.94
C LEU A 31 -7.49 -9.52 -11.00
N ILE A 32 -8.23 -10.40 -10.33
CA ILE A 32 -7.89 -11.83 -10.23
C ILE A 32 -8.01 -12.53 -11.59
N GLY A 33 -8.97 -12.12 -12.41
CA GLY A 33 -9.08 -12.54 -13.81
C GLY A 33 -7.82 -12.23 -14.63
N GLU A 34 -7.18 -11.08 -14.39
CA GLU A 34 -5.93 -10.69 -15.05
C GLU A 34 -4.68 -11.32 -14.43
N VAL A 35 -4.72 -11.59 -13.11
CA VAL A 35 -3.63 -12.24 -12.36
C VAL A 35 -3.46 -13.68 -12.78
N ARG A 36 -4.56 -14.43 -12.96
CA ARG A 36 -4.52 -15.88 -13.27
C ARG A 36 -3.72 -16.23 -14.53
N PRO A 37 -3.92 -15.57 -15.69
CA PRO A 37 -3.08 -15.80 -16.87
C PRO A 37 -1.61 -15.40 -16.67
N ALA A 38 -1.34 -14.40 -15.82
CA ALA A 38 0.00 -13.86 -15.64
C ALA A 38 0.81 -14.63 -14.60
N LEU A 39 0.24 -15.10 -13.49
CA LEU A 39 0.96 -15.77 -12.41
C LEU A 39 0.83 -17.30 -12.49
N GLY A 40 -0.21 -17.79 -13.17
CA GLY A 40 -0.62 -19.20 -13.18
C GLY A 40 -1.49 -19.56 -11.99
N ASP A 41 -2.33 -20.59 -12.15
CA ASP A 41 -3.33 -20.99 -11.15
C ASP A 41 -2.78 -21.17 -9.73
N PRO A 42 -1.67 -21.90 -9.49
CA PRO A 42 -1.22 -22.18 -8.13
C PRO A 42 -0.83 -20.92 -7.35
N ARG A 43 -0.22 -19.94 -8.02
CA ARG A 43 0.19 -18.68 -7.38
C ARG A 43 -1.00 -17.79 -7.15
N THR A 44 -1.91 -17.70 -8.11
CA THR A 44 -3.14 -16.91 -7.96
C THR A 44 -3.99 -17.43 -6.81
N ASP A 45 -4.18 -18.74 -6.72
CA ASP A 45 -4.96 -19.36 -5.65
C ASP A 45 -4.28 -19.10 -4.29
N ARG A 46 -2.95 -19.19 -4.21
CA ARG A 46 -2.23 -18.87 -2.98
C ARG A 46 -2.32 -17.39 -2.59
N CYS A 47 -2.25 -16.47 -3.55
CA CYS A 47 -2.47 -15.04 -3.29
C CYS A 47 -3.89 -14.77 -2.77
N LEU A 48 -4.90 -15.45 -3.34
CA LEU A 48 -6.28 -15.36 -2.88
C LEU A 48 -6.43 -15.87 -1.45
N ASP A 49 -5.85 -17.03 -1.12
CA ASP A 49 -5.88 -17.58 0.25
C ASP A 49 -5.30 -16.60 1.27
N LEU A 50 -4.20 -15.93 0.92
CA LEU A 50 -3.56 -14.93 1.79
C LEU A 50 -4.43 -13.68 1.95
N ALA A 51 -4.99 -13.15 0.85
CA ALA A 51 -5.89 -12.02 0.89
C ALA A 51 -7.19 -12.33 1.65
N ALA A 52 -7.67 -13.57 1.58
CA ALA A 52 -8.84 -14.05 2.31
C ALA A 52 -8.55 -14.20 3.81
N GLY A 53 -7.34 -14.65 4.17
CA GLY A 53 -6.89 -14.80 5.55
C GLY A 53 -6.48 -13.50 6.25
N ALA A 54 -6.30 -12.40 5.51
CA ALA A 54 -6.04 -11.09 6.09
C ALA A 54 -7.28 -10.48 6.75
N SER A 55 -7.06 -9.56 7.69
CA SER A 55 -8.11 -8.68 8.23
C SER A 55 -8.89 -8.01 7.10
N LEU A 56 -10.22 -7.91 7.23
CA LEU A 56 -11.07 -7.32 6.19
C LEU A 56 -10.71 -5.87 5.89
N THR A 57 -10.25 -5.12 6.89
CA THR A 57 -9.73 -3.75 6.70
C THR A 57 -8.40 -3.68 5.94
N ARG A 58 -7.64 -4.77 5.88
CA ARG A 58 -6.37 -4.87 5.13
C ARG A 58 -6.54 -5.41 3.72
N ARG A 59 -7.69 -5.98 3.37
CA ARG A 59 -7.89 -6.65 2.09
C ARG A 59 -7.62 -5.76 0.86
N SER A 60 -7.88 -4.45 0.95
CA SER A 60 -7.50 -3.49 -0.10
C SER A 60 -5.97 -3.44 -0.33
N ALA A 61 -5.17 -3.49 0.74
CA ALA A 61 -3.71 -3.53 0.66
C ALA A 61 -3.20 -4.87 0.09
N GLU A 62 -3.82 -5.99 0.46
CA GLU A 62 -3.50 -7.31 -0.13
C GLU A 62 -3.77 -7.32 -1.65
N LEU A 63 -4.90 -6.77 -2.08
CA LEU A 63 -5.22 -6.64 -3.51
C LEU A 63 -4.27 -5.66 -4.23
N ALA A 64 -3.87 -4.58 -3.57
CA ALA A 64 -2.85 -3.67 -4.10
C ALA A 64 -1.51 -4.40 -4.31
N ALA A 65 -1.10 -5.22 -3.35
CA ALA A 65 0.10 -6.04 -3.48
C ALA A 65 -0.02 -7.05 -4.63
N ILE A 66 -1.18 -7.69 -4.81
CA ILE A 66 -1.46 -8.57 -5.96
C ILE A 66 -1.36 -7.81 -7.29
N ALA A 67 -1.84 -6.57 -7.37
CA ALA A 67 -1.70 -5.73 -8.55
C ALA A 67 -0.23 -5.41 -8.88
N ALA A 68 0.60 -5.17 -7.86
CA ALA A 68 2.05 -5.03 -8.01
C ALA A 68 2.68 -6.31 -8.57
N LEU A 69 2.32 -7.46 -8.03
CA LEU A 69 2.83 -8.78 -8.46
C LEU A 69 2.44 -9.10 -9.90
N LEU A 70 1.22 -8.76 -10.32
CA LEU A 70 0.78 -8.86 -11.71
C LEU A 70 1.69 -8.08 -12.65
N VAL A 71 1.90 -6.79 -12.36
CA VAL A 71 2.72 -5.92 -13.23
C VAL A 71 4.17 -6.35 -13.19
N GLY A 72 4.73 -6.57 -12.00
CA GLY A 72 6.12 -6.98 -11.86
C GLY A 72 6.42 -8.32 -12.52
N THR A 73 5.49 -9.28 -12.48
CA THR A 73 5.66 -10.56 -13.19
C THR A 73 5.65 -10.36 -14.71
N ARG A 74 4.82 -9.44 -15.23
CA ARG A 74 4.81 -9.09 -16.66
C ARG A 74 6.11 -8.39 -17.09
N GLU A 75 6.78 -7.67 -16.20
CA GLU A 75 8.02 -6.93 -16.51
C GLU A 75 9.30 -7.76 -16.32
N LEU A 76 9.38 -8.50 -15.22
CA LEU A 76 10.57 -9.25 -14.82
C LEU A 76 10.56 -10.71 -15.28
N GLY A 77 9.43 -11.18 -15.81
CA GLY A 77 9.24 -12.55 -16.28
C GLY A 77 8.92 -13.55 -15.16
N GLN A 78 8.51 -14.76 -15.57
CA GLN A 78 8.15 -15.86 -14.66
C GLN A 78 9.32 -16.34 -13.80
N GLU A 79 10.53 -16.21 -14.33
CA GLU A 79 11.77 -16.61 -13.70
C GLU A 79 12.07 -15.81 -12.42
N TRP A 80 11.45 -14.64 -12.25
CA TRP A 80 11.58 -13.85 -11.03
C TRP A 80 11.15 -14.65 -9.80
N TRP A 81 10.08 -15.42 -9.92
CA TRP A 81 9.50 -16.19 -8.82
C TRP A 81 10.44 -17.27 -8.25
N GLY A 82 11.32 -17.82 -9.08
CA GLY A 82 12.34 -18.81 -8.69
C GLY A 82 13.72 -18.21 -8.44
N ARG A 83 13.88 -16.88 -8.51
CA ARG A 83 15.18 -16.22 -8.43
C ARG A 83 15.75 -16.29 -7.01
N ALA A 84 16.98 -16.76 -6.88
CA ALA A 84 17.72 -16.72 -5.62
C ALA A 84 18.10 -15.29 -5.24
N ARG A 85 17.83 -14.87 -3.99
CA ARG A 85 18.02 -13.49 -3.51
C ARG A 85 19.26 -13.34 -2.59
N GLY A 86 20.40 -13.89 -3.00
CA GLY A 86 21.68 -13.60 -2.33
C GLY A 86 21.89 -14.28 -0.97
N GLY A 87 21.51 -15.55 -0.84
CA GLY A 87 21.93 -16.43 0.26
C GLY A 87 20.92 -16.54 1.41
N LYS A 88 20.67 -15.46 2.16
CA LYS A 88 19.80 -15.50 3.35
C LYS A 88 18.30 -15.37 3.05
N LEU A 89 17.95 -14.78 1.91
CA LEU A 89 16.56 -14.60 1.52
C LEU A 89 16.11 -15.76 0.61
N PRO A 90 14.96 -16.38 0.91
CA PRO A 90 14.40 -17.43 0.07
C PRO A 90 13.90 -16.87 -1.27
N ALA A 91 13.57 -17.77 -2.19
CA ALA A 91 12.95 -17.39 -3.45
C ALA A 91 11.52 -16.86 -3.22
N PRO A 92 10.99 -15.96 -4.08
CA PRO A 92 9.63 -15.46 -3.95
C PRO A 92 8.54 -16.54 -3.86
N ASP A 93 8.67 -17.65 -4.60
CA ASP A 93 7.73 -18.78 -4.52
C ASP A 93 7.71 -19.43 -3.12
N GLU A 94 8.86 -19.49 -2.44
CA GLU A 94 8.95 -20.05 -1.10
C GLU A 94 8.30 -19.11 -0.06
N VAL A 95 8.47 -17.80 -0.21
CA VAL A 95 7.76 -16.81 0.62
C VAL A 95 6.25 -16.92 0.42
N LEU A 96 5.78 -16.97 -0.83
CA LEU A 96 4.37 -17.10 -1.15
C LEU A 96 3.78 -18.39 -0.55
N GLY A 97 4.52 -19.50 -0.63
CA GLY A 97 4.12 -20.78 -0.03
C GLY A 97 4.06 -20.74 1.49
N THR A 98 5.12 -20.29 2.15
CA THR A 98 5.24 -20.31 3.62
C THR A 98 4.41 -19.21 4.32
N ALA A 99 4.13 -18.11 3.62
CA ALA A 99 3.44 -16.93 4.14
C ALA A 99 4.11 -16.30 5.37
N VAL A 100 5.42 -16.47 5.50
CA VAL A 100 6.21 -15.88 6.58
C VAL A 100 6.83 -14.58 6.08
N ALA A 101 6.49 -13.46 6.71
CA ALA A 101 7.22 -12.21 6.54
C ALA A 101 8.64 -12.37 7.12
N ILE A 102 9.64 -11.90 6.40
CA ILE A 102 11.06 -12.10 6.72
C ILE A 102 11.65 -10.78 7.17
N GLU A 103 12.49 -10.80 8.21
CA GLU A 103 13.21 -9.60 8.67
C GLU A 103 14.00 -8.92 7.52
N PRO A 104 14.03 -7.57 7.48
CA PRO A 104 13.48 -6.62 8.46
C PRO A 104 11.98 -6.28 8.28
N TRP A 105 11.27 -6.88 7.32
CA TRP A 105 9.89 -6.49 6.96
C TRP A 105 8.80 -7.18 7.81
N THR A 106 9.02 -7.38 9.11
CA THR A 106 8.09 -8.12 9.97
C THR A 106 6.71 -7.46 10.13
N ASP A 107 6.61 -6.16 9.80
CA ASP A 107 5.36 -5.40 9.88
C ASP A 107 4.49 -5.53 8.62
N LEU A 108 5.02 -6.14 7.55
CA LEU A 108 4.32 -6.38 6.29
C LEU A 108 3.73 -7.79 6.24
N THR A 109 2.63 -7.96 5.50
CA THR A 109 2.18 -9.30 5.11
C THR A 109 3.11 -9.89 4.04
N ALA A 110 3.03 -11.20 3.82
CA ALA A 110 3.84 -11.86 2.80
C ALA A 110 3.60 -11.27 1.39
N LEU A 111 2.37 -10.88 1.06
CA LEU A 111 2.06 -10.25 -0.22
C LEU A 111 2.66 -8.85 -0.32
N GLU A 112 2.54 -8.03 0.72
CA GLU A 112 3.16 -6.69 0.76
C GLU A 112 4.68 -6.75 0.63
N MET A 113 5.32 -7.70 1.30
CA MET A 113 6.77 -7.92 1.18
C MET A 113 7.16 -8.33 -0.24
N LEU A 114 6.42 -9.26 -0.86
CA LEU A 114 6.66 -9.67 -2.25
C LEU A 114 6.44 -8.53 -3.24
N ALA A 115 5.41 -7.70 -3.02
CA ALA A 115 5.14 -6.50 -3.80
C ALA A 115 6.29 -5.48 -3.68
N ALA A 116 6.86 -5.31 -2.49
CA ALA A 116 8.03 -4.44 -2.31
C ALA A 116 9.25 -4.99 -3.07
N TRP A 117 9.54 -6.29 -2.93
CA TRP A 117 10.67 -6.93 -3.61
C TRP A 117 10.57 -6.85 -5.14
N ILE A 118 9.40 -7.13 -5.71
CA ILE A 118 9.22 -7.08 -7.16
C ILE A 118 9.32 -5.66 -7.69
N SER A 119 8.87 -4.68 -6.90
CA SER A 119 8.97 -3.26 -7.23
C SER A 119 10.40 -2.75 -7.23
N ASP A 120 11.21 -3.16 -6.24
CA ASP A 120 12.63 -2.82 -6.18
C ASP A 120 13.44 -3.50 -7.27
N ASP A 121 13.21 -4.77 -7.54
CA ASP A 121 13.90 -5.47 -8.63
C ASP A 121 13.58 -4.84 -10.00
N ALA A 122 12.33 -4.40 -10.23
CA ALA A 122 11.94 -3.68 -11.43
C ALA A 122 12.61 -2.30 -11.51
N ALA A 123 12.68 -1.58 -10.41
CA ALA A 123 13.39 -0.30 -10.34
C ALA A 123 14.89 -0.47 -10.64
N ASP A 124 15.52 -1.50 -10.08
CA ASP A 124 16.94 -1.79 -10.27
C ASP A 124 17.25 -2.21 -11.71
N GLN A 125 16.35 -2.98 -12.35
CA GLN A 125 16.48 -3.32 -13.77
C GLN A 125 16.42 -2.07 -14.68
N LEU A 126 15.61 -1.08 -14.32
CA LEU A 126 15.36 0.09 -15.16
C LEU A 126 16.38 1.21 -14.93
N TRP A 127 16.79 1.44 -13.69
CA TRP A 127 17.62 2.59 -13.29
C TRP A 127 18.95 2.20 -12.65
N GLY A 128 19.22 0.91 -12.49
CA GLY A 128 20.36 0.41 -11.74
C GLY A 128 20.10 0.40 -10.22
N PRO A 129 20.95 -0.32 -9.46
CA PRO A 129 20.80 -0.43 -8.02
C PRO A 129 21.00 0.92 -7.35
N ALA A 130 20.19 1.18 -6.32
CA ALA A 130 20.36 2.36 -5.48
C ALA A 130 21.69 2.31 -4.71
N VAL A 131 22.36 3.46 -4.61
CA VAL A 131 23.62 3.58 -3.83
C VAL A 131 23.36 3.79 -2.35
N ALA A 132 22.14 4.22 -1.98
CA ALA A 132 21.71 4.49 -0.61
C ALA A 132 20.18 4.56 -0.53
N GLU A 133 19.67 4.51 0.71
CA GLU A 133 18.29 4.79 1.08
C GLU A 133 18.19 6.20 1.69
N VAL A 134 17.15 6.95 1.36
CA VAL A 134 16.90 8.29 1.89
C VAL A 134 15.44 8.46 2.33
N ASP A 135 15.25 9.00 3.53
CA ASP A 135 13.93 9.37 4.04
C ASP A 135 13.51 10.77 3.55
N LEU A 136 12.37 10.83 2.84
CA LEU A 136 11.78 12.06 2.30
C LEU A 136 10.86 12.81 3.27
N ASN A 137 10.66 12.31 4.48
CA ASN A 137 9.95 13.06 5.54
C ASN A 137 10.79 14.24 6.07
N SER A 138 12.08 14.29 5.73
CA SER A 138 12.93 15.46 5.98
C SER A 138 12.92 16.41 4.79
N TRP A 139 12.84 17.70 5.08
CA TRP A 139 12.94 18.80 4.10
C TRP A 139 14.40 19.11 3.72
N GLN A 140 15.38 18.45 4.35
CA GLN A 140 16.78 18.60 4.04
C GLN A 140 17.15 17.80 2.78
N ALA A 141 17.60 18.51 1.74
CA ALA A 141 18.01 17.92 0.46
C ALA A 141 19.51 17.51 0.42
N GLU A 142 20.31 18.02 1.35
CA GLU A 142 21.77 17.92 1.30
C GLU A 142 22.30 16.80 2.19
N ASP A 143 23.26 16.04 1.69
CA ASP A 143 24.14 15.12 2.44
C ASP A 143 23.36 14.09 3.27
N ARG A 144 22.39 13.44 2.62
CA ARG A 144 21.48 12.47 3.24
C ARG A 144 22.06 11.06 3.35
N PHE A 145 23.18 10.80 2.70
CA PHE A 145 23.89 9.53 2.69
C PHE A 145 25.38 9.75 2.39
N ASP A 146 26.19 8.77 2.77
CA ASP A 146 27.63 8.78 2.47
C ASP A 146 27.88 8.52 0.99
N LEU A 147 28.66 9.40 0.36
CA LEU A 147 29.02 9.26 -1.04
C LEU A 147 29.87 7.99 -1.28
N PRO A 148 29.54 7.16 -2.28
CA PRO A 148 30.41 6.08 -2.70
C PRO A 148 31.81 6.58 -3.09
N PRO A 149 32.85 5.75 -2.95
CA PRO A 149 34.20 6.14 -3.35
C PRO A 149 34.29 6.39 -4.86
N GLY A 150 35.09 7.40 -5.25
CA GLY A 150 35.39 7.69 -6.66
C GLY A 150 34.33 8.49 -7.42
N VAL A 151 33.31 9.00 -6.74
CA VAL A 151 32.30 9.87 -7.35
C VAL A 151 32.90 11.23 -7.75
N LYS A 152 32.29 11.88 -8.74
CA LYS A 152 32.74 13.17 -9.29
C LYS A 152 31.67 14.24 -9.16
N PRO A 153 32.04 15.53 -9.01
CA PRO A 153 31.09 16.63 -9.10
C PRO A 153 30.22 16.54 -10.36
N GLY A 154 28.92 16.77 -10.22
CA GLY A 154 27.91 16.68 -11.28
C GLY A 154 27.43 15.25 -11.58
N GLN A 155 28.05 14.21 -11.01
CA GLN A 155 27.57 12.83 -11.17
C GLN A 155 26.19 12.67 -10.55
N ARG A 156 25.29 11.96 -11.24
CA ARG A 156 23.98 11.56 -10.72
C ARG A 156 24.09 10.15 -10.15
N LEU A 157 23.64 9.99 -8.91
CA LEU A 157 23.56 8.73 -8.19
C LEU A 157 22.10 8.40 -7.96
N VAL A 158 21.71 7.16 -8.19
CA VAL A 158 20.34 6.72 -7.92
C VAL A 158 20.23 6.34 -6.45
N VAL A 159 19.22 6.87 -5.74
CA VAL A 159 18.90 6.51 -4.36
C VAL A 159 17.47 5.95 -4.28
N HIS A 160 17.24 5.09 -3.30
CA HIS A 160 15.95 4.52 -2.94
C HIS A 160 15.30 5.41 -1.88
N PHE A 161 13.98 5.56 -1.91
CA PHE A 161 13.25 6.24 -0.82
C PHE A 161 11.97 5.52 -0.35
N ASP A 162 11.49 4.56 -1.14
CA ASP A 162 10.37 3.67 -0.84
C ASP A 162 10.45 2.47 -1.79
N ALA A 163 9.67 1.43 -1.56
CA ALA A 163 9.60 0.23 -2.41
C ALA A 163 9.38 0.61 -3.89
N GLY A 164 10.36 0.28 -4.75
CA GLY A 164 10.34 0.65 -6.17
C GLY A 164 10.45 2.15 -6.47
N GLY A 165 10.52 3.01 -5.46
CA GLY A 165 10.73 4.45 -5.57
C GLY A 165 12.22 4.78 -5.74
N ARG A 166 12.55 5.61 -6.72
CA ARG A 166 13.90 6.13 -6.96
C ARG A 166 13.90 7.64 -7.14
N LEU A 167 15.01 8.27 -6.74
CA LEU A 167 15.32 9.64 -7.11
C LEU A 167 16.83 9.77 -7.36
N ASP A 168 17.24 10.81 -8.06
CA ASP A 168 18.65 11.08 -8.30
C ASP A 168 19.20 12.04 -7.24
N ALA A 169 20.40 11.74 -6.76
CA ALA A 169 21.22 12.65 -5.99
C ALA A 169 22.38 13.15 -6.87
N VAL A 170 22.52 14.48 -6.97
CA VAL A 170 23.61 15.12 -7.72
C VAL A 170 24.77 15.37 -6.78
N VAL A 171 25.94 14.85 -7.12
CA VAL A 171 27.18 15.12 -6.38
C VAL A 171 27.59 16.57 -6.58
N ALA A 172 27.73 17.31 -5.49
CA ALA A 172 28.09 18.72 -5.48
C ALA A 172 29.39 18.95 -4.70
N ARG A 173 30.14 19.98 -5.08
CA ARG A 173 31.27 20.45 -4.28
C ARG A 173 30.75 21.47 -3.27
N ARG A 174 31.10 21.28 -2.00
CA ARG A 174 30.77 22.18 -0.89
C ARG A 174 31.78 23.33 -0.80
N PRO A 175 31.49 24.40 -0.02
CA PRO A 175 32.38 25.56 0.09
C PRO A 175 33.77 25.28 0.69
N ASP A 176 33.90 24.19 1.44
CA ASP A 176 35.13 23.67 2.04
C ASP A 176 35.91 22.71 1.12
N GLU A 177 35.53 22.62 -0.16
CA GLU A 177 36.09 21.73 -1.19
C GLU A 177 35.74 20.24 -1.04
N ASP A 178 35.00 19.87 0.01
CA ASP A 178 34.50 18.51 0.20
C ASP A 178 33.36 18.19 -0.78
N LEU A 179 33.16 16.90 -1.04
CA LEU A 179 32.05 16.43 -1.87
C LEU A 179 30.84 16.10 -1.00
N GLY A 180 29.67 16.54 -1.47
CA GLY A 180 28.37 16.22 -0.90
C GLY A 180 27.36 15.78 -1.95
N SER A 181 26.14 15.48 -1.55
CA SER A 181 25.01 15.13 -2.41
C SER A 181 23.83 16.09 -2.23
N ASN A 182 23.14 16.40 -3.33
CA ASN A 182 21.88 17.13 -3.31
C ASN A 182 20.79 16.27 -3.96
N LEU A 183 19.70 16.01 -3.24
CA LEU A 183 18.54 15.30 -3.78
C LEU A 183 17.84 16.14 -4.86
N ASP A 184 17.63 15.53 -6.03
CA ASP A 184 16.86 16.10 -7.12
C ASP A 184 15.41 15.61 -7.05
N PHE A 185 14.57 16.34 -6.29
CA PHE A 185 13.15 16.02 -6.14
C PHE A 185 12.36 16.03 -7.46
N GLN A 186 12.87 16.66 -8.53
CA GLN A 186 12.21 16.63 -9.84
C GLN A 186 12.40 15.30 -10.57
N SER A 187 13.33 14.47 -10.10
CA SER A 187 13.63 13.15 -10.66
C SER A 187 12.92 11.99 -9.95
N LEU A 188 12.00 12.31 -9.02
CA LEU A 188 11.17 11.33 -8.31
C LEU A 188 10.38 10.46 -9.29
N ARG A 189 10.50 9.15 -9.12
CA ARG A 189 9.89 8.14 -10.00
C ARG A 189 9.63 6.85 -9.24
N TYR A 190 8.63 6.09 -9.67
CA TYR A 190 8.28 4.77 -9.15
C TYR A 190 8.33 3.74 -10.27
N SER A 191 8.81 2.54 -9.97
CA SER A 191 8.70 1.42 -10.90
C SER A 191 7.25 1.10 -11.17
N ARG A 192 6.95 0.51 -12.32
CA ARG A 192 5.57 0.21 -12.73
C ARG A 192 4.83 -0.73 -11.76
N PRO A 193 5.47 -1.70 -11.08
CA PRO A 193 4.81 -2.48 -10.03
C PRO A 193 4.41 -1.63 -8.81
N ALA A 194 5.28 -0.71 -8.37
CA ALA A 194 4.95 0.24 -7.32
C ALA A 194 3.80 1.17 -7.75
N GLU A 195 3.83 1.65 -9.01
CA GLU A 195 2.74 2.42 -9.60
C GLU A 195 1.40 1.68 -9.58
N ALA A 196 1.41 0.39 -9.93
CA ALA A 196 0.22 -0.45 -9.88
C ALA A 196 -0.32 -0.60 -8.46
N GLN A 197 0.55 -0.79 -7.47
CA GLN A 197 0.17 -0.93 -6.06
C GLN A 197 -0.58 0.30 -5.54
N TRP A 198 0.04 1.48 -5.61
CA TRP A 198 -0.60 2.69 -5.07
C TRP A 198 -1.80 3.12 -5.93
N SER A 199 -1.73 2.91 -7.26
CA SER A 199 -2.85 3.23 -8.14
C SER A 199 -4.08 2.36 -7.84
N TRP A 200 -3.90 1.08 -7.50
CA TRP A 200 -4.98 0.23 -7.02
C TRP A 200 -5.61 0.81 -5.75
N GLY A 201 -4.81 1.08 -4.72
CA GLY A 201 -5.32 1.59 -3.44
C GLY A 201 -6.12 2.90 -3.60
N VAL A 202 -5.72 3.76 -4.54
CA VAL A 202 -6.42 5.01 -4.83
C VAL A 202 -7.67 4.81 -5.69
N ALA A 203 -7.63 3.92 -6.70
CA ALA A 203 -8.75 3.73 -7.63
C ALA A 203 -9.85 2.82 -7.08
N ALA A 204 -9.48 1.74 -6.40
CA ALA A 204 -10.38 0.77 -5.80
C ALA A 204 -10.90 1.24 -4.42
N GLY A 205 -10.15 2.12 -3.75
CA GLY A 205 -10.51 2.68 -2.46
C GLY A 205 -10.39 1.70 -1.29
N LEU A 206 -10.83 2.14 -0.12
CA LEU A 206 -10.82 1.36 1.13
C LEU A 206 -12.18 0.67 1.40
N GLY A 207 -13.08 0.69 0.43
CA GLY A 207 -14.41 0.09 0.54
C GLY A 207 -14.38 -1.44 0.64
N PRO A 208 -15.56 -2.08 0.68
CA PRO A 208 -15.66 -3.53 0.64
C PRO A 208 -15.04 -4.12 -0.63
N HIS A 209 -14.20 -5.15 -0.47
CA HIS A 209 -13.57 -5.88 -1.57
C HIS A 209 -13.90 -7.38 -1.48
N PRO A 210 -15.09 -7.82 -1.92
CA PRO A 210 -15.43 -9.24 -1.97
C PRO A 210 -14.46 -9.99 -2.87
N LEU A 211 -13.92 -11.11 -2.41
CA LEU A 211 -13.04 -11.96 -3.19
C LEU A 211 -13.85 -13.02 -3.96
N PRO A 212 -13.37 -13.47 -5.13
CA PRO A 212 -13.94 -14.65 -5.78
C PRO A 212 -13.94 -15.85 -4.84
N GLY A 213 -15.13 -16.41 -4.57
CA GLY A 213 -15.29 -17.56 -3.68
C GLY A 213 -15.60 -17.24 -2.22
N ASP A 214 -15.77 -15.95 -1.85
CA ASP A 214 -16.31 -15.57 -0.55
C ASP A 214 -17.74 -16.11 -0.39
N ASP A 215 -17.89 -17.20 0.37
CA ASP A 215 -19.19 -17.78 0.75
C ASP A 215 -19.13 -18.34 2.19
N PRO A 216 -19.83 -17.72 3.17
CA PRO A 216 -20.68 -16.55 3.03
C PRO A 216 -19.90 -15.24 2.84
N ASP A 217 -20.53 -14.21 2.26
CA ASP A 217 -19.94 -12.87 2.10
C ASP A 217 -19.50 -12.29 3.48
N PRO A 218 -18.20 -12.05 3.70
CA PRO A 218 -17.71 -11.53 4.97
C PRO A 218 -18.17 -10.10 5.27
N TYR A 219 -18.49 -9.31 4.24
CA TYR A 219 -19.00 -7.94 4.40
C TYR A 219 -20.49 -7.91 4.75
N GLY A 220 -21.24 -8.98 4.45
CA GLY A 220 -22.63 -9.15 4.87
C GLY A 220 -22.82 -9.50 6.34
N ARG A 221 -21.74 -9.74 7.10
CA ARG A 221 -21.81 -10.08 8.53
C ARG A 221 -22.44 -8.94 9.34
N PRO A 222 -23.43 -9.22 10.21
CA PRO A 222 -24.05 -8.19 11.03
C PRO A 222 -23.08 -7.64 12.08
N VAL A 223 -23.22 -6.34 12.40
CA VAL A 223 -22.42 -5.66 13.43
C VAL A 223 -23.23 -5.36 14.68
N ALA A 224 -22.56 -5.31 15.83
CA ALA A 224 -23.21 -5.03 17.12
C ALA A 224 -23.73 -3.58 17.17
N SER A 225 -25.05 -3.42 17.34
CA SER A 225 -25.72 -2.11 17.35
C SER A 225 -25.20 -1.13 18.40
N ALA A 226 -24.77 -1.65 19.57
CA ALA A 226 -24.17 -0.83 20.62
C ALA A 226 -22.83 -0.21 20.20
N ALA A 227 -21.94 -1.01 19.59
CA ALA A 227 -20.65 -0.55 19.09
C ALA A 227 -20.83 0.48 17.97
N VAL A 228 -21.74 0.18 17.03
CA VAL A 228 -22.15 1.10 15.96
C VAL A 228 -22.65 2.43 16.53
N GLY A 229 -23.49 2.39 17.56
CA GLY A 229 -24.02 3.58 18.21
C GLY A 229 -22.92 4.48 18.78
N ILE A 230 -21.94 3.91 19.47
CA ILE A 230 -20.80 4.64 20.04
C ILE A 230 -19.94 5.27 18.92
N LEU A 231 -19.52 4.47 17.95
CA LEU A 231 -18.63 4.91 16.86
C LEU A 231 -19.27 5.99 15.98
N ARG A 232 -20.54 5.83 15.62
CA ARG A 232 -21.27 6.81 14.81
C ARG A 232 -21.52 8.09 15.59
N ALA A 233 -21.94 7.98 16.86
CA ALA A 233 -22.18 9.16 17.69
C ALA A 233 -20.88 9.96 17.88
N TRP A 234 -19.75 9.28 18.14
CA TRP A 234 -18.44 9.92 18.22
C TRP A 234 -18.09 10.66 16.92
N ALA A 235 -18.20 9.99 15.77
CA ALA A 235 -17.84 10.59 14.48
C ALA A 235 -18.69 11.83 14.14
N LEU A 236 -20.00 11.78 14.41
CA LEU A 236 -20.89 12.94 14.22
C LEU A 236 -20.51 14.11 15.14
N ARG A 237 -20.17 13.85 16.41
CA ARG A 237 -19.70 14.89 17.34
C ARG A 237 -18.40 15.55 16.86
N HIS A 238 -17.55 14.80 16.17
CA HIS A 238 -16.25 15.27 15.67
C HIS A 238 -16.30 15.77 14.22
N GLY A 239 -17.50 15.99 13.67
CA GLY A 239 -17.68 16.70 12.40
C GLY A 239 -17.71 15.82 11.15
N ALA A 240 -17.95 14.50 11.27
CA ALA A 240 -18.42 13.72 10.11
C ALA A 240 -19.88 14.06 9.79
N THR A 241 -20.22 14.03 8.51
CA THR A 241 -21.62 14.19 8.06
C THR A 241 -22.34 12.84 8.03
N ARG A 242 -23.68 12.88 8.01
CA ARG A 242 -24.49 11.67 7.80
C ARG A 242 -24.23 11.02 6.45
N GLU A 243 -23.93 11.83 5.44
CA GLU A 243 -23.56 11.34 4.10
C GLU A 243 -22.25 10.55 4.16
N GLN A 244 -21.22 11.07 4.83
CA GLN A 244 -19.94 10.37 5.00
C GLN A 244 -20.13 9.03 5.74
N LEU A 245 -20.92 9.03 6.81
CA LEU A 245 -21.17 7.82 7.60
C LEU A 245 -22.17 6.86 6.94
N GLY A 246 -22.95 7.28 5.95
CA GLY A 246 -24.12 6.53 5.47
C GLY A 246 -25.27 6.51 6.48
N GLU A 247 -26.48 6.17 6.03
CA GLU A 247 -27.69 6.30 6.85
C GLU A 247 -27.70 5.37 8.08
N ARG A 248 -27.21 4.14 7.92
CA ARG A 248 -27.14 3.10 8.97
C ARG A 248 -25.92 2.22 8.79
N TRP A 249 -25.46 1.61 9.88
CA TRP A 249 -24.50 0.49 9.81
C TRP A 249 -25.19 -0.74 10.39
N GLU A 250 -25.56 -1.66 9.52
CA GLU A 250 -26.19 -2.94 9.88
C GLU A 250 -25.19 -4.09 9.66
N THR A 251 -24.27 -3.92 8.71
CA THR A 251 -23.28 -4.90 8.29
C THR A 251 -21.84 -4.38 8.41
N VAL A 252 -20.88 -5.29 8.34
CA VAL A 252 -19.44 -4.97 8.25
C VAL A 252 -19.16 -4.08 7.03
N GLY A 253 -19.78 -4.38 5.88
CA GLY A 253 -19.64 -3.61 4.66
C GLY A 253 -20.02 -2.14 4.82
N ASP A 254 -21.09 -1.85 5.59
CA ASP A 254 -21.51 -0.47 5.87
C ASP A 254 -20.43 0.32 6.63
N VAL A 255 -19.77 -0.34 7.60
CA VAL A 255 -18.71 0.26 8.41
C VAL A 255 -17.48 0.53 7.56
N VAL A 256 -17.07 -0.44 6.73
CA VAL A 256 -15.93 -0.30 5.80
C VAL A 256 -16.16 0.83 4.80
N ALA A 257 -17.34 0.89 4.19
CA ALA A 257 -17.69 1.96 3.27
C ALA A 257 -17.69 3.35 3.94
N ALA A 258 -18.02 3.42 5.24
CA ALA A 258 -17.93 4.66 6.00
C ALA A 258 -16.47 5.03 6.35
N ILE A 259 -15.61 4.06 6.68
CA ILE A 259 -14.17 4.30 6.88
C ILE A 259 -13.56 4.97 5.65
N GLU A 260 -13.87 4.46 4.46
CA GLU A 260 -13.44 5.03 3.19
C GLU A 260 -13.92 6.48 3.01
N ARG A 261 -15.23 6.73 3.14
CA ARG A 261 -15.83 8.06 2.90
C ARG A 261 -15.42 9.14 3.90
N VAL A 262 -15.14 8.75 5.15
CA VAL A 262 -14.73 9.69 6.20
C VAL A 262 -13.34 10.26 5.94
N ASP A 263 -12.50 9.52 5.20
CA ASP A 263 -11.13 9.90 4.79
C ASP A 263 -10.31 10.42 5.98
N TRP A 264 -10.24 9.60 7.03
CA TRP A 264 -9.77 9.97 8.36
C TRP A 264 -8.33 10.49 8.39
N MET A 265 -7.47 10.05 7.45
CA MET A 265 -6.06 10.41 7.37
C MET A 265 -5.82 11.91 7.14
N TRP A 266 -6.83 12.64 6.64
CA TRP A 266 -6.76 14.09 6.43
C TRP A 266 -7.35 14.90 7.58
N ARG A 267 -7.69 14.25 8.70
CA ARG A 267 -8.31 14.87 9.87
C ARG A 267 -7.31 14.96 11.04
N SER A 268 -7.80 15.27 12.24
CA SER A 268 -6.97 15.32 13.44
C SER A 268 -6.51 13.92 13.87
N ALA A 269 -5.44 13.86 14.67
CA ALA A 269 -4.89 12.60 15.18
C ALA A 269 -5.90 11.77 15.98
N GLU A 270 -6.93 12.38 16.58
CA GLU A 270 -8.01 11.70 17.31
C GLU A 270 -8.81 10.76 16.41
N TRP A 271 -8.92 11.08 15.11
CA TRP A 271 -9.58 10.21 14.13
C TRP A 271 -8.87 8.87 13.94
N PHE A 272 -7.59 8.78 14.28
CA PHE A 272 -6.89 7.50 14.32
C PHE A 272 -7.46 6.57 15.40
N GLY A 273 -7.87 7.13 16.55
CA GLY A 273 -8.57 6.38 17.61
C GLY A 273 -9.89 5.80 17.10
N TRP A 274 -10.69 6.62 16.42
CA TRP A 274 -11.94 6.18 15.80
C TRP A 274 -11.72 5.12 14.73
N TRP A 275 -10.74 5.32 13.83
CA TRP A 275 -10.41 4.34 12.79
C TRP A 275 -10.01 2.99 13.39
N ARG A 276 -9.21 2.97 14.47
CA ARG A 276 -8.87 1.73 15.19
C ARG A 276 -10.10 1.05 15.79
N GLY A 277 -11.05 1.82 16.32
CA GLY A 277 -12.31 1.28 16.85
C GLY A 277 -13.22 0.71 15.76
N ALA A 278 -13.39 1.42 14.65
CA ALA A 278 -14.15 0.95 13.50
C ALA A 278 -13.51 -0.27 12.85
N SER A 279 -12.18 -0.28 12.72
CA SER A 279 -11.43 -1.43 12.21
C SER A 279 -11.53 -2.64 13.12
N ALA A 280 -11.43 -2.43 14.45
CA ALA A 280 -11.64 -3.50 15.43
C ALA A 280 -13.04 -4.11 15.35
N LEU A 281 -14.07 -3.31 15.03
CA LEU A 281 -15.43 -3.81 14.79
C LEU A 281 -15.53 -4.64 13.50
N VAL A 282 -14.91 -4.15 12.41
CA VAL A 282 -14.87 -4.83 11.12
C VAL A 282 -14.12 -6.16 11.23
N ASP A 283 -12.97 -6.18 11.90
CA ASP A 283 -12.08 -7.34 11.98
C ASP A 283 -12.40 -8.29 13.14
N ASP A 284 -13.51 -8.06 13.86
CA ASP A 284 -13.92 -8.84 15.05
C ASP A 284 -12.81 -8.98 16.10
N SER A 285 -12.13 -7.85 16.37
CA SER A 285 -10.96 -7.83 17.23
C SER A 285 -11.33 -7.88 18.71
N ALA A 286 -10.60 -8.68 19.48
CA ALA A 286 -10.70 -8.73 20.95
C ALA A 286 -10.43 -7.37 21.63
N TYR A 287 -9.80 -6.42 20.93
CA TYR A 287 -9.54 -5.07 21.43
C TYR A 287 -10.73 -4.11 21.29
N LEU A 288 -11.81 -4.50 20.60
CA LEU A 288 -12.96 -3.65 20.38
C LEU A 288 -13.53 -3.02 21.67
N PRO A 289 -13.74 -3.77 22.78
CA PRO A 289 -14.27 -3.17 24.01
C PRO A 289 -13.42 -2.01 24.53
N TYR A 290 -12.10 -2.19 24.57
CA TYR A 290 -11.16 -1.15 25.00
C TYR A 290 -11.20 0.08 24.09
N ARG A 291 -11.31 -0.10 22.77
CA ARG A 291 -11.46 1.01 21.82
C ARG A 291 -12.76 1.79 22.01
N LEU A 292 -13.86 1.09 22.31
CA LEU A 292 -15.14 1.73 22.56
C LEU A 292 -15.13 2.53 23.87
N GLU A 293 -14.46 2.02 24.90
CA GLU A 293 -14.25 2.75 26.17
C GLU A 293 -13.43 4.03 25.97
N GLU A 294 -12.31 3.98 25.22
CA GLU A 294 -11.49 5.14 24.87
C GLU A 294 -12.33 6.24 24.19
N LEU A 295 -13.20 5.86 23.24
CA LEU A 295 -14.06 6.79 22.49
C LEU A 295 -15.28 7.27 23.28
N ALA A 296 -15.72 6.53 24.29
CA ALA A 296 -16.83 6.92 25.15
C ALA A 296 -16.40 7.90 26.25
N ALA A 297 -15.13 7.87 26.65
CA ALA A 297 -14.56 8.74 27.68
C ALA A 297 -14.17 10.14 27.17
N GLY A 298 -14.02 10.32 25.85
CA GLY A 298 -13.72 11.59 25.17
C GLY A 298 -14.94 12.24 24.52
#